data_AF-A0A8C4XJU1-F1
#
_entry.id   AF-A0A8C4XJU1-F1
#
_cell.length_a   1.000
_cell.length_b   1.000
_cell.length_c   1.000
_cell.angle_alpha   90.00
_cell.angle_beta   90.00
_cell.angle_gamma   90.00
#
_symmetry.space_group_name_H-M   'P 1'
#
loop_
_entity.id
_entity.type
_entity.pdbx_description
1 polymer ?
#
loop_
_entity_poly.entity_id
_entity_poly.type
_entity_poly.pdbx_seq_one_letter_code
_entity_poly.pdbx_strand_id
1 'polypeptide(L)'
;MATVRGVGSRLRPGPAAGGRGGPPTGTLLTVALWSFTREQARLKTSVVEEDTEEWQKDSRFTGLERVGGVDLSYIKGDDTSACASLVVLSYPALEVTAREHALTR
;
A
#
# COMPACT_ATOMS: atom_id res chain seq x y z
N MET A 1 18.02 -13.20 -34.83
CA MET A 1 19.30 -13.24 -34.09
C MET A 1 20.08 -11.99 -34.47
N ALA A 2 20.11 -10.98 -33.62
CA ALA A 2 20.82 -9.72 -33.88
C ALA A 2 21.68 -9.39 -32.66
N THR A 3 23.00 -9.40 -32.84
CA THR A 3 23.99 -9.05 -31.83
C THR A 3 24.28 -7.56 -31.92
N VAL A 4 23.94 -6.80 -30.88
CA VAL A 4 24.39 -5.41 -30.72
C VAL A 4 25.68 -5.40 -29.91
N ARG A 5 26.77 -4.92 -30.54
CA ARG A 5 28.07 -4.69 -29.89
C ARG A 5 28.03 -3.37 -29.11
N GLY A 6 28.11 -3.45 -27.79
CA GLY A 6 28.30 -2.28 -26.92
C GLY A 6 29.76 -1.82 -26.89
N VAL A 7 30.00 -0.57 -27.30
CA VAL A 7 31.29 0.12 -27.23
C VAL A 7 31.61 0.46 -25.77
N GLY A 8 32.69 -0.10 -25.23
CA GLY A 8 33.19 0.22 -23.90
C GLY A 8 33.86 1.58 -23.86
N SER A 9 33.38 2.48 -23.01
CA SER A 9 34.10 3.68 -22.60
C SER A 9 34.53 3.56 -21.14
N ARG A 10 35.84 3.53 -20.91
CA ARG A 10 36.46 3.56 -19.58
C ARG A 10 36.24 4.95 -18.99
N LEU A 11 35.42 5.06 -17.95
CA LEU A 11 35.36 6.25 -17.11
C LEU A 11 36.48 6.15 -16.05
N ARG A 12 37.36 7.15 -16.03
CA ARG A 12 38.38 7.33 -14.99
C ARG A 12 37.71 7.76 -13.68
N PRO A 13 38.17 7.30 -12.50
CA PRO A 13 37.64 7.78 -11.23
C PRO A 13 38.21 9.18 -10.93
N GLY A 14 37.32 10.15 -10.67
CA GLY A 14 37.66 11.46 -10.09
C GLY A 14 37.85 11.36 -8.57
N PRO A 15 38.50 12.35 -7.93
CA PRO A 15 38.97 12.24 -6.56
C PRO A 15 37.82 12.30 -5.55
N ALA A 16 37.99 11.56 -4.46
CA ALA A 16 37.07 11.44 -3.35
C ALA A 16 36.82 12.80 -2.69
N ALA A 17 35.56 13.26 -2.72
CA ALA A 17 35.07 14.34 -1.88
C ALA A 17 34.39 13.73 -0.65
N GLY A 18 34.94 14.02 0.53
CA GLY A 18 34.39 13.62 1.82
C GLY A 18 32.97 14.17 2.01
N GLY A 19 32.05 13.27 2.35
CA GLY A 19 30.68 13.58 2.76
C GLY A 19 30.40 12.89 4.08
N ARG A 20 29.93 13.66 5.06
CA ARG A 20 29.59 13.24 6.42
C ARG A 20 28.70 11.98 6.40
N GLY A 21 29.09 10.98 7.19
CA GLY A 21 28.46 9.66 7.22
C GLY A 21 27.01 9.71 7.72
N GLY A 22 26.07 9.79 6.77
CA GLY A 22 24.77 9.14 6.92
C GLY A 22 24.93 7.64 6.65
N PRO A 23 24.07 6.77 7.21
CA PRO A 23 24.08 5.37 6.86
C PRO A 23 23.90 5.24 5.34
N PRO A 24 24.63 4.33 4.67
CA PRO A 24 24.46 4.13 3.24
C PRO A 24 22.99 3.77 2.98
N THR A 25 22.39 4.40 1.98
CA THR A 25 20.96 4.27 1.63
C THR A 25 20.49 2.80 1.58
N GLY A 26 21.39 1.87 1.20
CA GLY A 26 21.12 0.42 1.21
C GLY A 26 20.88 -0.20 2.59
N THR A 27 21.48 0.32 3.67
CA THR A 27 21.25 -0.18 5.04
C THR A 27 19.88 0.22 5.55
N LEU A 28 19.40 1.44 5.27
CA LEU A 28 18.07 1.90 5.68
C LEU A 28 16.95 1.12 4.98
N LEU A 29 17.09 0.87 3.67
CA LEU A 29 16.14 0.05 2.91
C LEU A 29 16.07 -1.39 3.44
N THR A 30 17.21 -1.97 3.82
CA THR A 30 17.27 -3.33 4.39
C THR A 30 16.55 -3.42 5.73
N VAL A 31 16.76 -2.43 6.61
CA VAL A 31 16.08 -2.36 7.92
C VAL A 31 14.57 -2.17 7.75
N ALA A 32 14.16 -1.26 6.85
CA ALA A 32 12.74 -1.00 6.58
C ALA A 32 12.03 -2.25 6.02
N LEU A 33 12.65 -2.93 5.04
CA LEU A 33 12.09 -4.14 4.45
C LEU A 33 11.98 -5.29 5.47
N TRP A 34 12.98 -5.45 6.32
CA TRP A 34 12.94 -6.46 7.39
C TRP A 34 11.83 -6.16 8.40
N SER A 35 11.71 -4.90 8.82
CA SER A 35 10.63 -4.48 9.74
C SER A 35 9.26 -4.71 9.12
N PHE A 36 9.08 -4.35 7.84
CA PHE A 36 7.82 -4.56 7.12
C PHE A 36 7.47 -6.06 7.01
N THR A 37 8.44 -6.89 6.63
CA THR A 37 8.23 -8.34 6.49
C THR A 37 7.84 -8.98 7.82
N ARG A 38 8.53 -8.60 8.91
CA ARG A 38 8.23 -9.08 10.25
C ARG A 38 6.83 -8.67 10.69
N GLU A 39 6.46 -7.42 10.44
CA GLU A 39 5.15 -6.91 10.84
C GLU A 39 4.02 -7.52 10.02
N GLN A 40 4.21 -7.71 8.71
CA GLN A 40 3.26 -8.44 7.87
C GLN A 40 3.05 -9.87 8.37
N ALA A 41 4.13 -10.59 8.71
CA ALA A 41 4.03 -11.94 9.26
C ALA A 41 3.28 -11.96 10.60
N ARG A 42 3.56 -11.00 11.49
CA ARG A 42 2.88 -10.86 12.78
C ARG A 42 1.38 -10.61 12.60
N LEU A 43 1.01 -9.63 11.78
CA LEU A 43 -0.40 -9.27 11.54
C LEU A 43 -1.17 -10.38 10.83
N LYS A 44 -0.52 -11.12 9.92
CA LYS A 44 -1.14 -12.25 9.22
C LYS A 44 -1.65 -13.33 10.18
N THR A 45 -0.99 -13.55 11.32
CA THR A 45 -1.45 -14.53 12.32
C THR A 45 -2.74 -14.14 13.03
N SER A 46 -3.17 -12.88 12.93
CA SER A 46 -4.41 -12.37 13.53
C SER A 46 -5.58 -12.31 12.54
N VAL A 47 -5.41 -12.80 11.31
CA VAL A 47 -6.49 -12.87 10.33
C VAL A 47 -7.45 -14.00 10.72
N VAL A 48 -8.74 -13.66 10.83
CA VAL A 48 -9.83 -14.62 11.00
C VAL A 48 -10.49 -14.79 9.64
N GLU A 49 -10.42 -16.00 9.09
CA GLU A 49 -10.91 -16.32 7.74
C GLU A 49 -12.35 -16.84 7.73
N GLU A 50 -12.93 -17.08 8.91
CA GLU A 50 -14.31 -17.54 9.09
C GLU A 50 -15.27 -16.38 9.41
N ASP A 51 -16.55 -16.62 9.14
CA ASP A 51 -17.62 -15.67 9.47
C ASP A 51 -17.79 -15.56 10.99
N THR A 52 -17.72 -14.34 11.52
CA THR A 52 -17.84 -14.07 12.96
C THR A 52 -19.23 -13.59 13.37
N GLU A 53 -19.97 -13.01 12.44
CA GLU A 53 -21.26 -12.36 12.70
C GLU A 53 -22.46 -13.21 12.24
N GLU A 54 -23.59 -13.07 12.93
CA GLU A 54 -24.81 -13.84 12.59
C GLU A 54 -25.36 -13.49 11.21
N TRP A 55 -25.27 -12.22 10.79
CA TRP A 55 -25.73 -11.80 9.47
C TRP A 55 -24.94 -12.45 8.32
N GLN A 56 -23.72 -12.94 8.56
CA GLN A 56 -22.93 -13.64 7.53
C GLN A 56 -23.44 -15.07 7.27
N LYS A 57 -24.07 -15.69 8.28
CA LYS A 57 -24.55 -17.09 8.20
C LYS A 57 -25.89 -17.20 7.45
N ASP A 58 -26.63 -16.10 7.33
CA ASP A 58 -27.87 -16.04 6.55
C ASP A 58 -27.55 -15.71 5.08
N SER A 59 -28.06 -16.52 4.14
CA SER A 59 -27.84 -16.32 2.71
C SER A 59 -28.42 -15.02 2.14
N ARG A 60 -29.32 -14.36 2.86
CA ARG A 60 -29.90 -13.05 2.55
C ARG A 60 -29.25 -11.91 3.33
N PHE A 61 -28.24 -12.20 4.16
CA PHE A 61 -27.56 -11.25 5.02
C PHE A 61 -28.51 -10.50 5.98
N THR A 62 -29.52 -11.21 6.48
CA THR A 62 -30.52 -10.63 7.40
C THR A 62 -29.81 -10.02 8.63
N GLY A 63 -30.04 -8.72 8.85
CA GLY A 63 -29.40 -7.96 9.93
C GLY A 63 -28.22 -7.08 9.49
N LEU A 64 -27.71 -7.23 8.27
CA LEU A 64 -26.75 -6.29 7.70
C LEU A 64 -27.45 -5.01 7.26
N GLU A 65 -27.09 -3.88 7.88
CA GLU A 65 -27.73 -2.59 7.58
C GLU A 65 -26.88 -1.69 6.67
N ARG A 66 -25.55 -1.86 6.72
CA ARG A 66 -24.61 -0.92 6.11
C ARG A 66 -23.41 -1.65 5.53
N VAL A 67 -22.96 -1.20 4.36
CA VAL A 67 -21.74 -1.68 3.70
C VAL A 67 -20.80 -0.52 3.48
N GLY A 68 -19.55 -0.68 3.92
CA GLY A 68 -18.47 0.28 3.69
C GLY A 68 -17.71 -0.02 2.40
N GLY A 69 -17.26 1.03 1.71
CA GLY A 69 -16.33 0.93 0.58
C GLY A 69 -15.19 1.93 0.75
N VAL A 70 -13.97 1.51 0.42
CA VAL A 70 -12.77 2.35 0.49
C VAL A 70 -12.03 2.33 -0.84
N ASP A 71 -11.54 3.49 -1.27
CA ASP A 71 -10.64 3.66 -2.42
C ASP A 71 -9.44 4.53 -2.04
N LEU A 72 -8.29 4.28 -2.68
CA LEU A 72 -7.08 5.10 -2.55
C LEU A 72 -6.51 5.38 -3.94
N SER A 73 -6.54 6.64 -4.34
CA SER A 73 -6.14 7.10 -5.68
C SER A 73 -4.89 7.99 -5.62
N TYR A 74 -3.76 7.52 -6.16
CA TYR A 74 -2.52 8.29 -6.22
C TYR A 74 -2.57 9.42 -7.26
N ILE A 75 -1.90 10.53 -6.97
CA ILE A 75 -1.85 11.67 -7.89
C ILE A 75 -0.84 11.38 -9.01
N LYS A 76 -1.24 11.61 -10.27
CA LYS A 76 -0.34 11.40 -11.40
C LYS A 76 0.90 12.29 -11.28
N GLY A 77 2.07 11.66 -11.23
CA GLY A 77 3.35 12.36 -11.10
C GLY A 77 3.79 12.64 -9.66
N ASP A 78 3.04 12.15 -8.66
CA ASP A 78 3.38 12.19 -7.23
C ASP A 78 3.12 10.80 -6.63
N ASP A 79 4.18 10.11 -6.24
CA ASP A 79 4.14 8.76 -5.66
C ASP A 79 3.95 8.74 -4.14
N THR A 80 3.82 9.93 -3.53
CA THR A 80 3.66 10.10 -2.07
C THR A 80 2.25 10.57 -1.69
N SER A 81 1.61 11.38 -2.54
CA SER A 81 0.25 11.88 -2.28
C SER A 81 -0.82 10.97 -2.90
N ALA A 82 -1.88 10.73 -2.13
CA ALA A 82 -3.07 10.02 -2.61
C ALA A 82 -4.34 10.63 -2.03
N CYS A 83 -5.46 10.44 -2.71
CA CYS A 83 -6.79 10.74 -2.19
C CYS A 83 -7.41 9.45 -1.66
N ALA A 84 -7.67 9.39 -0.37
CA ALA A 84 -8.45 8.33 0.26
C ALA A 84 -9.93 8.70 0.24
N SER A 85 -10.79 7.72 -0.04
CA SER A 85 -12.25 7.86 -0.05
C SER A 85 -12.87 6.75 0.78
N LEU A 86 -13.76 7.10 1.71
CA LEU A 86 -14.61 6.17 2.45
C LEU A 86 -16.07 6.48 2.16
N VAL A 87 -16.86 5.47 1.84
CA VAL A 87 -18.31 5.57 1.66
C VAL A 87 -19.02 4.53 2.51
N VAL A 88 -20.20 4.87 3.03
CA VAL A 88 -21.09 3.94 3.70
C VAL A 88 -22.44 3.94 3.00
N LEU A 89 -22.88 2.76 2.57
CA LEU A 89 -24.12 2.55 1.86
C LEU A 89 -25.13 1.83 2.77
N SER A 90 -26.40 2.14 2.64
CA SER A 90 -27.47 1.33 3.21
C SER A 90 -27.52 -0.04 2.51
N TYR A 91 -27.93 -1.08 3.23
CA TYR A 91 -28.16 -2.42 2.67
C TYR A 91 -29.61 -2.84 2.97
N PRO A 92 -30.34 -3.42 1.99
CA PRO A 92 -29.90 -3.85 0.66
C PRO A 92 -30.01 -2.79 -0.44
N ALA A 93 -30.47 -1.57 -0.13
CA ALA A 93 -30.79 -0.55 -1.13
C ALA A 93 -29.56 0.04 -1.86
N LEU A 94 -28.37 -0.05 -1.25
CA LEU A 94 -27.11 0.48 -1.77
C LEU A 94 -27.13 1.99 -2.00
N GLU A 95 -27.87 2.73 -1.17
CA GLU A 95 -27.90 4.18 -1.20
C GLU A 95 -26.84 4.75 -0.27
N VAL A 96 -26.17 5.82 -0.68
CA VAL A 96 -25.11 6.42 0.14
C VAL A 96 -25.71 7.14 1.34
N THR A 97 -25.29 6.73 2.53
CA THR A 97 -25.65 7.35 3.81
C THR A 97 -24.55 8.24 4.37
N ALA A 98 -23.27 7.95 4.07
CA ALA A 98 -22.12 8.79 4.44
C ALA A 98 -20.99 8.73 3.40
N ARG A 99 -20.20 9.81 3.32
CA ARG A 99 -18.96 9.90 2.51
C ARG A 99 -17.93 10.76 3.22
N GLU A 100 -16.67 10.36 3.12
CA GLU A 100 -15.51 11.13 3.58
C GLU A 100 -14.37 11.00 2.58
N HIS A 101 -13.62 12.09 2.38
CA HIS A 101 -12.44 12.13 1.53
C HIS A 101 -11.29 12.82 2.26
N ALA A 102 -10.09 12.26 2.16
CA ALA A 102 -8.89 12.82 2.77
C ALA A 102 -7.70 12.76 1.79
N LEU A 103 -6.96 13.86 1.69
CA LEU A 103 -5.68 13.87 0.98
C LEU A 103 -4.59 13.36 1.94
N THR A 104 -3.98 12.22 1.59
CA THR A 104 -2.81 11.68 2.29
C THR A 104 -1.54 12.31 1.72
N ARG A 105 -0.57 12.57 2.59
CA ARG A 105 0.76 13.11 2.27
C ARG A 105 1.83 12.30 2.98
#